data_AF-A0A5F0KCP6-F1
#
_entry.id   AF-A0A5F0KCP6-F1
#
_cell.length_a   1.000
_cell.length_b   1.000
_cell.length_c   1.000
_cell.angle_alpha   90.00
_cell.angle_beta   90.00
_cell.angle_gamma   90.00
#
_symmetry.space_group_name_H-M   'P 1'
#
loop_
_entity.id
_entity.type
_entity.pdbx_description
1 polymer ?
#
loop_
_entity_poly.entity_id
_entity_poly.type
_entity_poly.pdbx_seq_one_letter_code
_entity_poly.pdbx_strand_id
1 'polypeptide(L)'
;MSNSLIEITAIEIKELAVIEPKQASEKFELIAKTMSDDQLAEVIENIDIVTLTQINGQHDISFPSIISELMTPERIRDIVCQQPLYWEEAIKNNADELQQHTFDFLNYLIRTQESEAKQREILECVAEDPAGLFYLAIPFIEFYRGDRYEEEEGYRDVLHAEEEDLEESLRYSERQQSEDVHDYALDDPRSLLMLIRELAPEVEKSIKSLLRNEHSTWDGIINKFAAELVMQAKEKNKVEEDEYGDVDDMFSFLD
;
A
#
# COMPACT_ATOMS: atom_id res chain seq x y z
N MET A 1 -17.36 30.57 10.79
CA MET A 1 -18.47 29.60 10.69
C MET A 1 -18.08 28.36 9.89
N SER A 2 -17.19 28.44 8.89
CA SER A 2 -16.70 27.27 8.13
C SER A 2 -15.93 26.26 8.99
N ASN A 3 -14.98 26.70 9.84
CA ASN A 3 -14.19 25.81 10.70
C ASN A 3 -15.07 24.97 11.64
N SER A 4 -16.17 25.56 12.14
CA SER A 4 -17.11 24.84 13.00
C SER A 4 -17.85 23.73 12.24
N LEU A 5 -18.11 23.88 10.94
CA LEU A 5 -18.75 22.82 10.15
C LEU A 5 -17.78 21.68 9.87
N ILE A 6 -16.51 21.99 9.57
CA ILE A 6 -15.44 21.00 9.33
C ILE A 6 -15.19 20.16 10.57
N GLU A 7 -15.00 20.79 11.72
CA GLU A 7 -14.77 20.11 13.01
C GLU A 7 -15.96 19.21 13.40
N ILE A 8 -17.20 19.72 13.28
CA ILE A 8 -18.41 18.92 13.56
C ILE A 8 -18.49 17.73 12.61
N THR A 9 -18.19 17.93 11.32
CA THR A 9 -18.24 16.87 10.32
C THR A 9 -17.20 15.79 10.60
N ALA A 10 -15.97 16.18 10.95
CA ALA A 10 -14.92 15.24 11.34
C ALA A 10 -15.29 14.45 12.61
N ILE A 11 -15.87 15.11 13.62
CA ILE A 11 -16.34 14.44 14.84
C ILE A 11 -17.45 13.43 14.51
N GLU A 12 -18.44 13.82 13.70
CA GLU A 12 -19.54 12.94 13.31
C GLU A 12 -19.02 11.69 12.57
N ILE A 13 -18.06 11.87 11.66
CA ILE A 13 -17.43 10.76 10.95
C ILE A 13 -16.71 9.82 11.92
N LYS A 14 -15.94 10.37 12.88
CA LYS A 14 -15.24 9.57 13.89
C LYS A 14 -16.21 8.76 14.75
N GLU A 15 -17.29 9.39 15.22
CA GLU A 15 -18.32 8.71 16.00
C GLU A 15 -18.99 7.58 15.20
N LEU A 16 -19.29 7.81 13.93
CA LEU A 16 -19.85 6.77 13.05
C LEU A 16 -18.85 5.63 12.81
N ALA A 17 -17.57 5.93 12.62
CA ALA A 17 -16.54 4.93 12.36
C ALA A 17 -16.36 3.96 13.54
N VAL A 18 -16.53 4.44 14.77
CA VAL A 18 -16.51 3.62 15.99
C VAL A 18 -17.69 2.64 16.04
N ILE A 19 -18.86 3.05 15.54
CA ILE A 19 -20.09 2.25 15.61
C ILE A 19 -20.17 1.26 14.45
N GLU A 20 -20.06 1.77 13.22
CA GLU A 20 -20.14 1.00 11.98
C GLU A 20 -19.36 1.75 10.89
N PRO A 21 -18.12 1.34 10.55
CA PRO A 21 -17.28 2.09 9.60
C PRO A 21 -17.90 2.21 8.20
N LYS A 22 -18.82 1.30 7.84
CA LYS A 22 -19.61 1.42 6.63
C LYS A 22 -20.51 2.67 6.61
N GLN A 23 -21.14 3.01 7.74
CA GLN A 23 -21.95 4.24 7.84
C GLN A 23 -21.09 5.49 7.70
N ALA A 24 -19.85 5.47 8.22
CA ALA A 24 -18.89 6.55 8.03
C ALA A 24 -18.50 6.72 6.55
N SER A 25 -18.31 5.61 5.82
CA SER A 25 -18.07 5.62 4.37
C SER A 25 -19.25 6.25 3.59
N GLU A 26 -20.48 5.81 3.86
CA GLU A 26 -21.69 6.35 3.23
C GLU A 26 -21.88 7.85 3.52
N LYS A 27 -21.54 8.26 4.76
CA LYS A 27 -21.56 9.67 5.17
C LYS A 27 -20.53 10.49 4.39
N PHE A 28 -19.31 9.97 4.19
CA PHE A 28 -18.28 10.62 3.39
C PHE A 28 -18.73 10.88 1.95
N GLU A 29 -19.39 9.91 1.30
CA GLU A 29 -19.95 10.13 -0.03
C GLU A 29 -20.99 11.25 -0.07
N LEU A 30 -21.84 11.33 0.96
CA LEU A 30 -22.85 12.38 1.06
C LEU A 30 -22.19 13.75 1.22
N ILE A 31 -21.14 13.81 2.04
CA ILE A 31 -20.39 15.04 2.27
C ILE A 31 -19.65 15.47 1.01
N ALA A 32 -19.02 14.54 0.28
CA ALA A 32 -18.35 14.82 -1.00
C ALA A 32 -19.28 15.39 -2.06
N LYS A 33 -20.60 15.10 -2.00
CA LYS A 33 -21.60 15.70 -2.89
C LYS A 33 -22.00 17.13 -2.48
N THR A 34 -21.64 17.59 -1.30
CA THR A 34 -22.15 18.84 -0.70
C THR A 34 -21.06 19.85 -0.33
N MET A 35 -19.85 19.40 0.02
CA MET A 35 -18.69 20.25 0.31
C MET A 35 -17.77 20.37 -0.91
N SER A 36 -16.95 21.43 -0.97
CA SER A 36 -15.89 21.53 -1.98
C SER A 36 -14.68 20.68 -1.59
N ASP A 37 -13.84 20.32 -2.57
CA ASP A 37 -12.62 19.52 -2.37
C ASP A 37 -11.71 20.10 -1.28
N ASP A 38 -11.48 21.42 -1.27
CA ASP A 38 -10.69 22.10 -0.22
C ASP A 38 -11.26 21.88 1.20
N GLN A 39 -12.59 21.91 1.34
CA GLN A 39 -13.24 21.72 2.63
C GLN A 39 -13.22 20.25 3.04
N LEU A 40 -13.34 19.34 2.07
CA LEU A 40 -13.29 17.91 2.32
C LEU A 40 -11.88 17.44 2.68
N ALA A 41 -10.85 18.02 2.05
CA ALA A 41 -9.46 17.83 2.42
C ALA A 41 -9.23 18.27 3.88
N GLU A 42 -9.74 19.44 4.29
CA GLU A 42 -9.66 19.88 5.69
C GLU A 42 -10.39 18.93 6.66
N VAL A 43 -11.54 18.36 6.27
CA VAL A 43 -12.23 17.34 7.08
C VAL A 43 -11.36 16.08 7.24
N ILE A 44 -10.77 15.59 6.14
CA ILE A 44 -9.90 14.40 6.14
C ILE A 44 -8.67 14.64 7.03
N GLU A 45 -8.07 15.83 6.98
CA GLU A 45 -6.93 16.19 7.82
C GLU A 45 -7.26 16.14 9.32
N ASN A 46 -8.50 16.43 9.70
CA ASN A 46 -8.96 16.38 11.09
C ASN A 46 -9.32 14.96 11.57
N ILE A 47 -9.25 13.95 10.71
CA ILE A 47 -9.50 12.55 11.06
C ILE A 47 -8.16 11.82 11.22
N ASP A 48 -8.03 11.01 12.27
CA ASP A 48 -6.82 10.23 12.50
C ASP A 48 -6.66 9.09 11.48
N ILE A 49 -5.40 8.70 11.23
CA ILE A 49 -5.05 7.68 10.23
C ILE A 49 -5.71 6.33 10.56
N VAL A 50 -5.82 5.99 11.85
CA VAL A 50 -6.46 4.76 12.33
C VAL A 50 -7.90 4.68 11.87
N THR A 51 -8.67 5.75 12.10
CA THR A 51 -10.07 5.86 11.66
C THR A 51 -10.19 5.82 10.14
N LEU A 52 -9.35 6.57 9.41
CA LEU A 52 -9.38 6.55 7.93
C LEU A 52 -9.10 5.14 7.38
N THR A 53 -8.15 4.42 7.98
CA THR A 53 -7.79 3.05 7.58
C THR A 53 -8.92 2.07 7.86
N GLN A 54 -9.62 2.20 8.99
CA GLN A 54 -10.79 1.39 9.32
C GLN A 54 -11.94 1.54 8.31
N ILE A 55 -12.23 2.79 7.91
CA ILE A 55 -13.27 3.08 6.92
C ILE A 55 -12.85 2.52 5.56
N ASN A 56 -11.58 2.71 5.18
CA ASN A 56 -10.99 2.20 3.95
C ASN A 56 -11.10 0.66 3.84
N GLY A 57 -11.00 -0.06 4.96
CA GLY A 57 -11.17 -1.51 5.02
C GLY A 57 -12.60 -2.05 4.83
N GLN A 58 -13.63 -1.20 4.70
CA GLN A 58 -15.02 -1.66 4.48
C GLN A 58 -15.38 -1.90 3.01
N HIS A 59 -14.40 -1.75 2.10
CA HIS A 59 -14.50 -2.17 0.70
C HIS A 59 -15.68 -1.60 -0.10
N ASP A 60 -16.09 -0.35 0.17
CA ASP A 60 -16.86 0.42 -0.80
C ASP A 60 -15.89 1.28 -1.63
N ILE A 61 -15.83 1.04 -2.94
CA ILE A 61 -14.82 1.60 -3.86
C ILE A 61 -14.86 3.15 -3.90
N SER A 62 -15.95 3.75 -3.43
CA SER A 62 -16.14 5.21 -3.40
C SER A 62 -15.22 5.93 -2.41
N PHE A 63 -15.11 5.44 -1.18
CA PHE A 63 -14.35 6.13 -0.12
C PHE A 63 -12.85 6.19 -0.41
N PRO A 64 -12.18 5.08 -0.78
CA PRO A 64 -10.78 5.09 -1.20
C PRO A 64 -10.52 6.13 -2.32
N SER A 65 -11.48 6.39 -3.21
CA SER A 65 -11.32 7.32 -4.35
C SER A 65 -11.18 8.73 -3.85
N ILE A 66 -12.14 9.08 -3.00
CA ILE A 66 -12.29 10.42 -2.44
C ILE A 66 -11.06 10.75 -1.61
N ILE A 67 -10.64 9.85 -0.73
CA ILE A 67 -9.50 10.14 0.15
C ILE A 67 -8.18 10.12 -0.61
N SER A 68 -7.97 9.18 -1.55
CA SER A 68 -6.70 9.07 -2.27
C SER A 68 -6.42 10.30 -3.16
N GLU A 69 -7.46 10.94 -3.67
CA GLU A 69 -7.35 12.20 -4.44
C GLU A 69 -7.04 13.41 -3.55
N LEU A 70 -7.57 13.45 -2.32
CA LEU A 70 -7.50 14.63 -1.46
C LEU A 70 -6.38 14.60 -0.41
N MET A 71 -5.78 13.44 -0.16
CA MET A 71 -4.69 13.29 0.81
C MET A 71 -3.31 13.58 0.23
N THR A 72 -2.39 13.96 1.12
CA THR A 72 -0.95 14.03 0.82
C THR A 72 -0.33 12.63 0.69
N PRO A 73 0.80 12.48 -0.01
CA PRO A 73 1.55 11.23 -0.10
C PRO A 73 1.89 10.61 1.26
N GLU A 74 2.22 11.42 2.27
CA GLU A 74 2.59 10.96 3.62
C GLU A 74 1.41 10.30 4.33
N ARG A 75 0.21 10.90 4.24
CA ARG A 75 -1.00 10.33 4.82
C ARG A 75 -1.41 9.03 4.12
N ILE A 76 -1.23 8.99 2.80
CA ILE A 76 -1.44 7.78 2.01
C ILE A 76 -0.48 6.67 2.47
N ARG A 77 0.82 6.98 2.63
CA ARG A 77 1.80 6.04 3.22
C ARG A 77 1.36 5.56 4.58
N ASP A 78 0.93 6.45 5.46
CA ASP A 78 0.56 6.09 6.83
C ASP A 78 -0.65 5.13 6.85
N ILE A 79 -1.63 5.31 5.96
CA ILE A 79 -2.74 4.36 5.76
C ILE A 79 -2.24 3.01 5.25
N VAL A 80 -1.38 2.99 4.22
CA VAL A 80 -0.77 1.76 3.69
C VAL A 80 -0.06 0.97 4.80
N CYS A 81 0.68 1.68 5.67
CA CYS A 81 1.40 1.07 6.77
C CYS A 81 0.48 0.52 7.87
N GLN A 82 -0.71 1.09 8.06
CA GLN A 82 -1.68 0.63 9.07
C GLN A 82 -2.63 -0.46 8.56
N GLN A 83 -2.85 -0.56 7.24
CA GLN A 83 -3.74 -1.54 6.62
C GLN A 83 -3.57 -2.99 7.14
N PRO A 84 -2.34 -3.50 7.41
CA PRO A 84 -2.12 -4.84 7.96
C PRO A 84 -2.84 -5.15 9.27
N LEU A 85 -3.13 -4.13 10.10
CA LEU A 85 -3.83 -4.31 11.37
C LEU A 85 -5.27 -4.81 11.16
N TYR A 86 -5.88 -4.39 10.05
CA TYR A 86 -7.29 -4.59 9.75
C TYR A 86 -7.58 -5.78 8.84
N TRP A 87 -6.55 -6.48 8.34
CA TRP A 87 -6.81 -7.69 7.56
C TRP A 87 -7.56 -8.73 8.38
N GLU A 88 -8.55 -9.35 7.75
CA GLU A 88 -9.27 -10.49 8.31
C GLU A 88 -8.34 -11.68 8.53
N GLU A 89 -8.66 -12.56 9.48
CA GLU A 89 -7.86 -13.76 9.74
C GLU A 89 -7.79 -14.70 8.53
N ALA A 90 -8.80 -14.70 7.66
CA ALA A 90 -8.80 -15.47 6.42
C ALA A 90 -7.69 -14.99 5.48
N ILE A 91 -7.62 -13.68 5.26
CA ILE A 91 -6.61 -13.02 4.43
C ILE A 91 -5.21 -13.20 5.03
N LYS A 92 -5.05 -13.00 6.35
CA LYS A 92 -3.75 -13.13 7.03
C LYS A 92 -3.12 -14.51 6.90
N ASN A 93 -3.93 -15.56 6.77
CA ASN A 93 -3.46 -16.94 6.73
C ASN A 93 -3.49 -17.54 5.32
N ASN A 94 -3.90 -16.77 4.30
CA ASN A 94 -3.94 -17.19 2.92
C ASN A 94 -3.07 -16.25 2.06
N ALA A 95 -1.94 -16.77 1.61
CA ALA A 95 -0.94 -16.00 0.87
C ALA A 95 -1.47 -15.51 -0.50
N ASP A 96 -2.27 -16.32 -1.19
CA ASP A 96 -2.89 -15.95 -2.48
C ASP A 96 -3.89 -14.80 -2.29
N GLU A 97 -4.77 -14.93 -1.29
CA GLU A 97 -5.77 -13.90 -0.97
C GLU A 97 -5.11 -12.59 -0.53
N LEU A 98 -4.05 -12.68 0.30
CA LEU A 98 -3.30 -11.52 0.74
C LEU A 98 -2.58 -10.82 -0.43
N GLN A 99 -2.01 -11.58 -1.36
CA GLN A 99 -1.37 -11.03 -2.55
C GLN A 99 -2.38 -10.28 -3.41
N GLN A 100 -3.51 -10.91 -3.75
CA GLN A 100 -4.56 -10.30 -4.57
C GLN A 100 -5.16 -9.07 -3.90
N HIS A 101 -5.52 -9.18 -2.61
CA HIS A 101 -6.07 -8.07 -1.84
C HIS A 101 -5.12 -6.87 -1.80
N THR A 102 -3.82 -7.13 -1.57
CA THR A 102 -2.79 -6.09 -1.54
C THR A 102 -2.61 -5.45 -2.91
N PHE A 103 -2.60 -6.25 -3.97
CA PHE A 103 -2.55 -5.75 -5.34
C PHE A 103 -3.74 -4.86 -5.66
N ASP A 104 -4.97 -5.31 -5.41
CA ASP A 104 -6.19 -4.55 -5.72
C ASP A 104 -6.18 -3.20 -5.00
N PHE A 105 -5.78 -3.19 -3.73
CA PHE A 105 -5.67 -1.96 -2.94
C PHE A 105 -4.61 -0.99 -3.49
N LEU A 106 -3.41 -1.47 -3.80
CA LEU A 106 -2.33 -0.64 -4.34
C LEU A 106 -2.64 -0.13 -5.75
N ASN A 107 -3.17 -1.01 -6.60
CA ASN A 107 -3.56 -0.69 -7.97
C ASN A 107 -4.59 0.43 -7.97
N TYR A 108 -5.57 0.32 -7.07
CA TYR A 108 -6.54 1.36 -6.83
C TYR A 108 -5.87 2.67 -6.38
N LEU A 109 -5.19 2.63 -5.23
CA LEU A 109 -4.61 3.80 -4.57
C LEU A 109 -3.63 4.58 -5.44
N ILE A 110 -2.87 3.89 -6.30
CA ILE A 110 -1.88 4.51 -7.17
C ILE A 110 -2.53 4.95 -8.50
N ARG A 111 -3.35 4.12 -9.16
CA ARG A 111 -3.83 4.47 -10.51
C ARG A 111 -4.95 5.51 -10.53
N THR A 112 -5.72 5.66 -9.46
CA THR A 112 -6.81 6.63 -9.40
C THR A 112 -6.32 8.08 -9.24
N GLN A 113 -5.02 8.28 -9.07
CA GLN A 113 -4.43 9.60 -8.87
C GLN A 113 -4.53 10.47 -10.13
N GLU A 114 -4.75 11.77 -9.90
CA GLU A 114 -4.96 12.78 -10.94
C GLU A 114 -3.77 13.00 -11.90
N SER A 115 -2.55 12.64 -11.48
CA SER A 115 -1.33 12.86 -12.27
C SER A 115 -0.24 11.83 -11.97
N GLU A 116 0.57 11.53 -12.99
CA GLU A 116 1.79 10.70 -12.85
C GLU A 116 2.78 11.27 -11.83
N ALA A 117 2.82 12.60 -11.65
CA ALA A 117 3.66 13.24 -10.65
C ALA A 117 3.23 12.83 -9.23
N LYS A 118 1.93 12.88 -8.94
CA LYS A 118 1.38 12.44 -7.65
C LYS A 118 1.54 10.93 -7.45
N GLN A 119 1.35 10.14 -8.51
CA GLN A 119 1.61 8.70 -8.48
C GLN A 119 3.05 8.39 -8.05
N ARG A 120 4.02 9.07 -8.66
CA ARG A 120 5.43 8.92 -8.30
C ARG A 120 5.71 9.35 -6.86
N GLU A 121 5.20 10.50 -6.43
CA GLU A 121 5.41 10.99 -5.06
C GLU A 121 4.85 10.03 -4.02
N ILE A 122 3.67 9.44 -4.28
CA ILE A 122 3.10 8.38 -3.42
C ILE A 122 4.02 7.16 -3.39
N LEU A 123 4.47 6.67 -4.55
CA LEU A 123 5.34 5.49 -4.63
C LEU A 123 6.65 5.71 -3.85
N GLU A 124 7.28 6.86 -4.03
CA GLU A 124 8.52 7.23 -3.34
C GLU A 124 8.28 7.35 -1.82
N CYS A 125 7.24 8.08 -1.41
CA CYS A 125 6.91 8.27 0.00
C CYS A 125 6.57 6.95 0.70
N VAL A 126 5.81 6.06 0.05
CA VAL A 126 5.48 4.74 0.60
C VAL A 126 6.74 3.88 0.75
N ALA A 127 7.65 3.93 -0.23
CA ALA A 127 8.87 3.13 -0.21
C ALA A 127 9.94 3.61 0.79
N GLU A 128 9.85 4.85 1.29
CA GLU A 128 10.74 5.36 2.34
C GLU A 128 10.51 4.67 3.69
N ASP A 129 9.28 4.21 3.96
CA ASP A 129 8.94 3.47 5.18
C ASP A 129 9.17 1.96 4.96
N PRO A 130 9.91 1.25 5.82
CA PRO A 130 10.11 -0.19 5.70
C PRO A 130 8.80 -1.00 5.62
N ALA A 131 7.76 -0.62 6.37
CA ALA A 131 6.46 -1.26 6.30
C ALA A 131 5.78 -0.98 4.96
N GLY A 132 5.84 0.27 4.50
CA GLY A 132 5.32 0.65 3.19
C GLY A 132 6.01 -0.12 2.05
N LEU A 133 7.34 -0.25 2.09
CA LEU A 133 8.11 -1.03 1.13
C LEU A 133 7.77 -2.52 1.16
N PHE A 134 7.60 -3.11 2.35
CA PHE A 134 7.18 -4.52 2.49
C PHE A 134 5.80 -4.74 1.88
N TYR A 135 4.87 -3.81 2.13
CA TYR A 135 3.52 -3.86 1.59
C TYR A 135 3.53 -3.72 0.05
N LEU A 136 4.30 -2.78 -0.50
CA LEU A 136 4.48 -2.62 -1.94
C LEU A 136 5.08 -3.85 -2.62
N ALA A 137 5.90 -4.62 -1.91
CA ALA A 137 6.58 -5.78 -2.47
C ALA A 137 5.67 -7.03 -2.58
N ILE A 138 4.62 -7.13 -1.76
CA ILE A 138 3.75 -8.32 -1.66
C ILE A 138 3.25 -8.82 -3.04
N PRO A 139 2.68 -7.97 -3.91
CA PRO A 139 2.16 -8.41 -5.21
C PRO A 139 3.20 -9.03 -6.13
N PHE A 140 4.49 -8.74 -5.91
CA PHE A 140 5.58 -9.06 -6.83
C PHE A 140 6.52 -10.16 -6.34
N ILE A 141 6.23 -10.76 -5.19
CA ILE A 141 7.06 -11.83 -4.59
C ILE A 141 7.25 -12.98 -5.56
N GLU A 142 6.20 -13.38 -6.27
CA GLU A 142 6.26 -14.48 -7.23
C GLU A 142 7.14 -14.14 -8.45
N PHE A 143 7.03 -12.94 -9.03
CA PHE A 143 7.79 -12.58 -10.24
C PHE A 143 9.29 -12.54 -9.99
N TYR A 144 9.72 -11.84 -8.93
CA TYR A 144 11.15 -11.69 -8.64
C TYR A 144 11.81 -12.96 -8.08
N ARG A 145 11.02 -14.01 -7.84
CA ARG A 145 11.49 -15.34 -7.50
C ARG A 145 11.30 -16.38 -8.59
N GLY A 146 10.32 -16.21 -9.47
CA GLY A 146 10.12 -17.03 -10.67
C GLY A 146 11.36 -17.05 -11.56
N ASP A 147 12.12 -15.95 -11.57
CA ASP A 147 13.46 -15.87 -12.17
C ASP A 147 14.48 -16.88 -11.56
N ARG A 148 14.15 -17.60 -10.47
CA ARG A 148 15.01 -18.64 -9.85
C ARG A 148 14.63 -20.08 -10.25
N TYR A 149 13.55 -20.30 -11.01
CA TYR A 149 13.02 -21.65 -11.30
C TYR A 149 12.95 -22.03 -12.79
N GLU A 150 13.86 -21.51 -13.63
CA GLU A 150 14.08 -22.03 -14.99
C GLU A 150 15.49 -22.64 -15.23
N GLU A 151 16.26 -22.94 -14.18
CA GLU A 151 17.57 -23.61 -14.29
C GLU A 151 17.63 -25.05 -13.74
N GLU A 152 16.49 -25.75 -13.65
CA GLU A 152 16.49 -27.15 -13.22
C GLU A 152 15.70 -28.05 -14.18
N GLU A 153 16.21 -28.23 -15.40
CA GLU A 153 16.28 -29.52 -16.11
C GLU A 153 16.78 -29.33 -17.56
N GLY A 154 18.08 -29.56 -17.80
CA GLY A 154 18.60 -29.63 -19.17
C GLY A 154 20.12 -29.62 -19.32
N TYR A 155 20.75 -30.77 -19.06
CA TYR A 155 22.10 -31.13 -19.55
C TYR A 155 23.26 -30.15 -19.25
N ARG A 156 23.92 -30.37 -18.11
CA ARG A 156 25.28 -29.86 -17.89
C ARG A 156 26.29 -30.74 -18.62
N ASP A 157 26.75 -30.30 -19.79
CA ASP A 157 28.06 -30.71 -20.31
C ASP A 157 28.87 -29.48 -20.76
N VAL A 158 30.13 -29.48 -20.35
CA VAL A 158 31.26 -28.63 -20.76
C VAL A 158 31.29 -27.16 -20.31
N LEU A 159 31.98 -26.94 -19.18
CA LEU A 159 33.15 -26.06 -18.99
C LEU A 159 33.22 -24.73 -19.80
N HIS A 160 33.30 -23.62 -19.05
CA HIS A 160 33.80 -22.28 -19.44
C HIS A 160 32.88 -21.38 -20.29
N ALA A 161 31.96 -20.68 -19.63
CA ALA A 161 31.37 -19.42 -20.11
C ALA A 161 30.86 -18.61 -18.90
N GLU A 162 31.75 -18.22 -17.99
CA GLU A 162 31.42 -17.31 -16.89
C GLU A 162 31.56 -15.86 -17.42
N GLU A 163 30.51 -15.05 -17.22
CA GLU A 163 30.37 -13.58 -17.41
C GLU A 163 29.68 -13.03 -18.67
N GLU A 164 29.79 -13.61 -19.87
CA GLU A 164 29.12 -13.03 -21.08
C GLU A 164 27.62 -13.40 -21.20
N ASP A 165 27.22 -14.59 -20.75
CA ASP A 165 25.84 -15.09 -20.87
C ASP A 165 24.83 -14.41 -19.92
N LEU A 166 25.30 -13.84 -18.80
CA LEU A 166 24.43 -13.12 -17.84
C LEU A 166 23.96 -11.77 -18.38
N GLU A 167 24.81 -11.05 -19.09
CA GLU A 167 24.41 -9.80 -19.76
C GLU A 167 23.53 -10.08 -20.97
N GLU A 168 23.75 -11.18 -21.69
CA GLU A 168 22.93 -11.56 -22.84
C GLU A 168 21.55 -12.09 -22.40
N SER A 169 21.43 -12.85 -21.30
CA SER A 169 20.14 -13.28 -20.74
C SER A 169 19.34 -12.11 -20.15
N LEU A 170 20.00 -11.14 -19.51
CA LEU A 170 19.37 -9.88 -19.09
C LEU A 170 18.86 -9.08 -20.29
N ARG A 171 19.63 -9.00 -21.39
CA ARG A 171 19.18 -8.33 -22.63
C ARG A 171 18.06 -9.08 -23.34
N TYR A 172 18.02 -10.41 -23.25
CA TYR A 172 16.92 -11.23 -23.78
C TYR A 172 15.65 -11.05 -22.95
N SER A 173 15.75 -11.04 -21.62
CA SER A 173 14.63 -10.76 -20.71
C SER A 173 14.13 -9.32 -20.86
N GLU A 174 15.02 -8.34 -21.01
CA GLU A 174 14.65 -6.94 -21.30
C GLU A 174 14.01 -6.79 -22.68
N ARG A 175 14.47 -7.52 -23.71
CA ARG A 175 13.85 -7.51 -25.04
C ARG A 175 12.47 -8.15 -25.04
N GLN A 176 12.28 -9.27 -24.35
CA GLN A 176 11.00 -9.96 -24.27
C GLN A 176 10.00 -9.17 -23.40
N GLN A 177 10.46 -8.56 -22.29
CA GLN A 177 9.68 -7.59 -21.52
C GLN A 177 9.38 -6.32 -22.32
N SER A 178 10.22 -5.93 -23.30
CA SER A 178 9.98 -4.78 -24.20
C SER A 178 8.96 -5.07 -25.32
N GLU A 179 8.76 -6.35 -25.67
CA GLU A 179 7.79 -6.77 -26.70
C GLU A 179 6.38 -6.99 -26.12
N ASP A 180 6.25 -7.28 -24.83
CA ASP A 180 4.96 -7.43 -24.11
C ASP A 180 4.47 -6.14 -23.39
N VAL A 181 5.15 -5.00 -23.59
CA VAL A 181 4.92 -3.70 -22.88
C VAL A 181 3.51 -3.13 -23.05
N HIS A 182 2.69 -3.65 -23.97
CA HIS A 182 1.51 -2.94 -24.43
C HIS A 182 0.15 -3.61 -24.15
N ASP A 183 0.07 -4.72 -23.41
CA ASP A 183 -1.25 -5.34 -23.18
C ASP A 183 -1.39 -6.18 -21.91
N TYR A 184 -0.70 -5.82 -20.81
CA TYR A 184 -1.08 -6.40 -19.52
C TYR A 184 -2.45 -5.85 -19.10
N ALA A 185 -3.37 -6.75 -18.79
CA ALA A 185 -4.65 -6.38 -18.24
C ALA A 185 -4.44 -5.66 -16.88
N LEU A 186 -5.30 -4.70 -16.57
CA LEU A 186 -5.16 -3.86 -15.37
C LEU A 186 -5.33 -4.63 -14.06
N ASP A 187 -5.83 -5.87 -14.14
CA ASP A 187 -5.93 -6.84 -13.05
C ASP A 187 -4.70 -7.76 -12.92
N ASP A 188 -3.70 -7.61 -13.80
CA ASP A 188 -2.40 -8.29 -13.69
C ASP A 188 -1.42 -7.43 -12.85
N PRO A 189 -0.84 -7.97 -11.76
CA PRO A 189 0.22 -7.32 -10.99
C PRO A 189 1.39 -6.78 -11.83
N ARG A 190 1.73 -7.43 -12.96
CA ARG A 190 2.78 -6.94 -13.88
C ARG A 190 2.49 -5.55 -14.41
N SER A 191 1.22 -5.21 -14.60
CA SER A 191 0.82 -3.88 -15.05
C SER A 191 1.23 -2.80 -14.03
N LEU A 192 1.06 -3.06 -12.73
CA LEU A 192 1.44 -2.14 -11.66
C LEU A 192 2.97 -2.09 -11.52
N LEU A 193 3.64 -3.22 -11.68
CA LEU A 193 5.10 -3.27 -11.68
C LEU A 193 5.71 -2.41 -12.80
N MET A 194 5.11 -2.43 -13.98
CA MET A 194 5.52 -1.57 -15.10
C MET A 194 5.31 -0.09 -14.80
N LEU A 195 4.18 0.27 -14.20
CA LEU A 195 3.92 1.65 -13.75
C LEU A 195 5.00 2.10 -12.76
N ILE A 196 5.35 1.26 -11.79
CA ILE A 196 6.42 1.55 -10.82
C ILE A 196 7.76 1.71 -11.52
N ARG A 197 8.10 0.85 -12.48
CA ARG A 197 9.34 0.95 -13.26
C ARG A 197 9.43 2.26 -14.05
N GLU A 198 8.33 2.68 -14.66
CA GLU A 198 8.27 3.89 -15.48
C GLU A 198 8.35 5.16 -14.62
N LEU A 199 7.57 5.21 -13.53
CA LEU A 199 7.43 6.41 -12.72
C LEU A 199 8.47 6.52 -11.59
N ALA A 200 8.84 5.41 -10.95
CA ALA A 200 9.67 5.36 -9.75
C ALA A 200 10.69 4.19 -9.80
N PRO A 201 11.68 4.23 -10.71
CA PRO A 201 12.61 3.10 -10.92
C PRO A 201 13.47 2.75 -9.69
N GLU A 202 13.74 3.72 -8.80
CA GLU A 202 14.44 3.43 -7.54
C GLU A 202 13.58 2.62 -6.56
N VAL A 203 12.25 2.80 -6.60
CA VAL A 203 11.31 1.97 -5.83
C VAL A 203 11.33 0.53 -6.33
N GLU A 204 11.33 0.32 -7.66
CA GLU A 204 11.48 -1.03 -8.24
C GLU A 204 12.79 -1.69 -7.78
N LYS A 205 13.91 -0.95 -7.77
CA LYS A 205 15.20 -1.46 -7.29
C LYS A 205 15.15 -1.85 -5.81
N SER A 206 14.50 -1.06 -4.97
CA SER A 206 14.31 -1.35 -3.54
C SER A 206 13.48 -2.62 -3.33
N ILE A 207 12.37 -2.77 -4.07
CA ILE A 207 11.53 -3.98 -4.06
C ILE A 207 12.36 -5.21 -4.47
N LYS A 208 13.10 -5.13 -5.59
CA LYS A 208 13.99 -6.21 -6.05
C LYS A 208 15.01 -6.60 -4.99
N SER A 209 15.67 -5.61 -4.39
CA SER A 209 16.69 -5.82 -3.37
C SER A 209 16.11 -6.51 -2.13
N LEU A 210 14.92 -6.09 -1.70
CA LEU A 210 14.21 -6.69 -0.58
C LEU A 210 13.94 -8.19 -0.82
N LEU A 211 13.39 -8.52 -1.99
CA LEU A 211 12.95 -9.88 -2.31
C LEU A 211 14.09 -10.85 -2.61
N ARG A 212 15.21 -10.37 -3.18
CA ARG A 212 16.38 -11.21 -3.50
C ARG A 212 17.08 -11.80 -2.26
N ASN A 213 16.96 -11.14 -1.12
CA ASN A 213 17.62 -11.54 0.12
C ASN A 213 16.85 -12.63 0.88
N GLU A 214 15.67 -13.03 0.41
CA GLU A 214 14.83 -14.04 1.07
C GLU A 214 15.00 -15.44 0.46
N HIS A 215 15.22 -16.42 1.34
CA HIS A 215 15.45 -17.83 0.98
C HIS A 215 14.28 -18.77 1.33
N SER A 216 13.18 -18.23 1.90
CA SER A 216 11.99 -18.98 2.31
C SER A 216 11.14 -19.43 1.11
N THR A 217 10.04 -20.18 1.28
CA THR A 217 9.00 -20.32 0.24
C THR A 217 8.24 -19.01 0.06
N TRP A 218 7.53 -18.78 -1.06
CA TRP A 218 6.78 -17.53 -1.26
C TRP A 218 5.72 -17.35 -0.15
N ASP A 219 4.99 -18.42 0.19
CA ASP A 219 4.12 -18.49 1.38
C ASP A 219 4.86 -18.08 2.66
N GLY A 220 6.09 -18.56 2.85
CA GLY A 220 6.91 -18.23 4.01
C GLY A 220 7.32 -16.77 4.06
N ILE A 221 7.63 -16.16 2.90
CA ILE A 221 7.97 -14.74 2.78
C ILE A 221 6.74 -13.89 3.08
N ILE A 222 5.59 -14.21 2.48
CA ILE A 222 4.34 -13.46 2.70
C ILE A 222 3.93 -13.53 4.17
N ASN A 223 3.95 -14.72 4.78
CA ASN A 223 3.60 -14.85 6.20
C ASN A 223 4.57 -14.09 7.11
N LYS A 224 5.87 -14.10 6.79
CA LYS A 224 6.88 -13.33 7.51
C LYS A 224 6.62 -11.82 7.37
N PHE A 225 6.41 -11.35 6.14
CA PHE A 225 6.13 -9.93 5.87
C PHE A 225 4.83 -9.50 6.54
N ALA A 226 3.77 -10.30 6.47
CA ALA A 226 2.52 -10.02 7.16
C ALA A 226 2.72 -9.88 8.68
N ALA A 227 3.51 -10.77 9.29
CA ALA A 227 3.83 -10.68 10.71
C ALA A 227 4.67 -9.44 11.06
N GLU A 228 5.69 -9.13 10.26
CA GLU A 228 6.55 -7.96 10.44
C GLU A 228 5.78 -6.65 10.23
N LEU A 229 4.93 -6.58 9.23
CA LEU A 229 4.03 -5.46 8.96
C LEU A 229 3.09 -5.20 10.14
N VAL A 230 2.44 -6.23 10.66
CA VAL A 230 1.57 -6.10 11.85
C VAL A 230 2.36 -5.66 13.07
N MET A 231 3.61 -6.11 13.24
CA MET A 231 4.47 -5.69 14.33
C MET A 231 4.83 -4.21 14.22
N GLN A 232 5.32 -3.78 13.06
CA GLN A 232 5.71 -2.38 12.81
C GLN A 232 4.51 -1.43 12.97
N ALA A 233 3.34 -1.80 12.46
CA ALA A 233 2.13 -1.00 12.62
C ALA A 233 1.70 -0.87 14.11
N LYS A 234 1.82 -1.94 14.90
CA LYS A 234 1.55 -1.90 16.35
C LYS A 234 2.56 -1.03 17.11
N GLU A 235 3.82 -1.06 16.71
CA GLU A 235 4.87 -0.23 17.32
C GLU A 235 4.63 1.25 17.05
N LYS A 236 4.28 1.62 15.82
CA LYS A 236 3.95 3.00 15.43
C LYS A 236 2.79 3.56 16.25
N ASN A 237 1.70 2.79 16.42
CA ASN A 237 0.56 3.24 17.21
C ASN A 237 0.89 3.44 18.70
N LYS A 238 1.80 2.63 19.27
CA LYS A 238 2.24 2.84 20.67
C LYS A 238 3.06 4.10 20.84
N VAL A 239 3.92 4.41 19.86
CA VAL A 239 4.68 5.66 19.87
C VAL A 239 3.75 6.87 19.78
N GLU A 240 2.70 6.79 18.96
CA GLU A 240 1.68 7.85 18.87
C GLU A 240 0.87 7.99 20.19
N GLU A 241 0.48 6.88 20.84
CA GLU A 241 -0.15 6.93 22.18
C GLU A 241 0.75 7.57 23.23
N ASP A 242 2.05 7.27 23.22
CA ASP A 242 3.02 7.82 24.18
C ASP A 242 3.35 9.30 23.89
N GLU A 243 3.35 9.74 22.62
CA GLU A 243 3.70 11.12 22.23
C GLU A 243 2.52 12.11 22.37
N TYR A 244 1.28 11.61 22.28
CA TYR A 244 0.06 12.39 22.54
C TYR A 244 -0.57 12.13 23.93
N GLY A 245 -0.09 11.13 24.68
CA GLY A 245 -0.56 10.78 26.02
C GLY A 245 -0.33 11.86 27.09
N ASP A 246 0.59 12.79 26.87
CA ASP A 246 0.85 13.92 27.77
C ASP A 246 -0.20 15.04 27.67
N VAL A 247 -1.14 14.98 26.71
CA VAL A 247 -2.16 16.03 26.50
C VAL A 247 -3.53 15.63 27.05
N ASP A 248 -3.80 14.33 27.26
CA ASP A 248 -5.10 13.85 27.76
C ASP A 248 -5.24 13.95 29.30
N ASP A 249 -4.12 14.12 30.02
CA ASP A 249 -4.12 14.38 31.46
C ASP A 249 -4.66 15.78 31.84
N MET A 250 -4.87 16.68 30.87
CA MET A 250 -5.47 18.00 31.11
C MET A 250 -7.00 17.99 31.31
N PHE A 251 -7.67 16.86 31.09
CA PHE A 251 -9.11 16.69 31.37
C PHE A 251 -9.42 15.73 32.53
N SER A 252 -8.43 15.42 33.38
CA SER A 252 -8.65 14.70 34.65
C SER A 252 -9.17 15.58 35.80
N PHE A 253 -9.40 16.87 35.55
CA PHE A 253 -10.10 17.77 36.48
C PHE A 253 -11.48 18.10 35.94
N LEU A 254 -12.44 17.17 36.02
CA LEU A 254 -13.86 17.42 36.32
C LEU A 254 -14.64 16.08 36.35
N ASP A 255 -15.01 15.71 37.59
CA ASP A 255 -15.86 14.62 38.10
C ASP A 255 -15.29 13.19 38.28
#